data_AF-A0A4Q3GUZ4-F1
#
_entry.id   AF-A0A4Q3GUZ4-F1
#
_cell.length_a   1.000
_cell.length_b   1.000
_cell.length_c   1.000
_cell.angle_alpha   90.00
_cell.angle_beta   90.00
_cell.angle_gamma   90.00
#
_symmetry.space_group_name_H-M   'P 1'
#
loop_
_entity.id
_entity.type
_entity.pdbx_description
1 polymer ?
#
loop_
_entity_poly.entity_id
_entity_poly.type
_entity_poly.pdbx_seq_one_letter_code
_entity_poly.pdbx_strand_id
1 'polypeptide(L)'
;GDDLVVLGKADTKSGYSGLSVSGKTGAGVPELMARIGEILGERVGSAGALVRERHRIAVTTAIAALAESRAEVVRPDSRVELAAEHLRQAIRALDALVGRVDVDDLLGEIFASFCIGK
;
A
#
# COMPACT_ATOMS: atom_id res chain seq x y z
N GLY A 1 -14.69 -11.13 -2.69
CA GLY A 1 -14.20 -10.83 -1.34
C GLY A 1 -12.72 -11.06 -1.43
N ASP A 2 -12.01 -10.03 -1.86
CA ASP A 2 -10.69 -10.19 -2.48
C ASP A 2 -9.59 -9.66 -1.56
N ASP A 3 -9.84 -9.73 -0.26
CA ASP A 3 -8.91 -9.24 0.74
C ASP A 3 -7.70 -10.17 0.82
N LEU A 4 -6.51 -9.58 0.74
CA LEU A 4 -5.26 -10.29 0.97
C LEU A 4 -5.07 -10.45 2.48
N VAL A 5 -5.41 -11.63 3.00
CA VAL A 5 -5.28 -11.95 4.43
C VAL A 5 -3.87 -12.44 4.73
N VAL A 6 -3.18 -11.73 5.61
CA VAL A 6 -1.79 -12.00 6.00
C VAL A 6 -1.69 -12.17 7.51
N LEU A 7 -1.10 -13.28 7.96
CA LEU A 7 -0.86 -13.50 9.38
C LEU A 7 0.43 -12.78 9.83
N GLY A 8 0.32 -11.88 10.81
CA GLY A 8 1.49 -11.28 11.44
C GLY A 8 2.20 -12.21 12.44
N LYS A 9 3.44 -11.84 12.80
CA LYS A 9 4.28 -12.53 13.80
C LYS A 9 4.71 -13.96 13.40
N ALA A 10 5.06 -14.15 12.13
CA ALA A 10 5.56 -15.43 11.62
C ALA A 10 6.82 -15.96 12.37
N ASP A 11 7.54 -15.09 13.08
CA ASP A 11 8.70 -15.44 13.91
C ASP A 11 8.34 -16.11 15.26
N THR A 12 7.08 -16.01 15.69
CA THR A 12 6.61 -16.58 16.98
C THR A 12 5.47 -17.58 16.83
N LYS A 13 4.90 -17.71 15.63
CA LYS A 13 3.82 -18.65 15.34
C LYS A 13 4.21 -19.56 14.18
N SER A 14 4.21 -20.87 14.39
CA SER A 14 4.39 -21.89 13.36
C SER A 14 3.06 -22.58 13.05
N GLY A 15 2.91 -23.10 11.82
CA GLY A 15 1.76 -23.94 11.43
C GLY A 15 0.61 -23.24 10.71
N TYR A 16 0.71 -21.96 10.35
CA TYR A 16 -0.24 -21.33 9.44
C TYR A 16 0.13 -21.68 7.98
N SER A 17 -0.83 -22.22 7.22
CA SER A 17 -0.62 -22.64 5.83
C SER A 17 -0.84 -21.53 4.80
N GLY A 18 -1.26 -20.34 5.22
CA GLY A 18 -1.45 -19.18 4.35
C GLY A 18 -0.27 -18.20 4.39
N LEU A 19 -0.42 -17.07 3.70
CA LEU A 19 0.59 -16.01 3.67
C LEU A 19 0.80 -15.41 5.07
N SER A 20 2.04 -15.38 5.55
CA SER A 20 2.40 -14.84 6.86
C SER A 20 3.65 -13.98 6.78
N VAL A 21 3.74 -12.97 7.65
CA VAL A 21 4.87 -12.05 7.72
C VAL A 21 5.36 -11.83 9.14
N SER A 22 6.65 -11.55 9.29
CA SER A 22 7.21 -11.02 10.53
C SER A 22 7.68 -9.59 10.32
N GLY A 23 7.07 -8.65 11.04
CA GLY A 23 7.58 -7.28 11.10
C GLY A 23 8.91 -7.16 11.84
N LYS A 24 9.30 -8.18 12.62
CA LYS A 24 10.56 -8.22 13.37
C LYS A 24 11.73 -8.71 12.52
N THR A 25 11.52 -9.79 11.77
CA THR A 25 12.58 -10.44 10.98
C THR A 25 12.54 -10.10 9.50
N GLY A 26 11.43 -9.53 9.01
CA GLY A 26 11.20 -9.31 7.59
C GLY A 26 10.77 -10.58 6.83
N ALA A 27 10.64 -11.72 7.51
CA ALA A 27 10.19 -12.96 6.89
C ALA A 27 8.82 -12.77 6.23
N GLY A 28 8.62 -13.32 5.03
CA GLY A 28 7.35 -13.27 4.29
C GLY A 28 7.04 -11.95 3.57
N VAL A 29 7.77 -10.86 3.88
CA VAL A 29 7.52 -9.54 3.29
C VAL A 29 7.78 -9.54 1.77
N PRO A 30 8.84 -10.16 1.23
CA PRO A 30 9.04 -10.25 -0.22
C PRO A 30 7.91 -11.01 -0.93
N GLU A 31 7.44 -12.14 -0.40
CA GLU A 31 6.31 -12.87 -0.98
C GLU A 31 5.01 -12.05 -0.95
N LEU A 32 4.77 -11.31 0.14
CA LEU A 32 3.63 -10.40 0.24
C LEU A 32 3.67 -9.33 -0.85
N MET A 33 4.83 -8.69 -1.06
CA MET A 33 5.01 -7.67 -2.10
C MET A 33 4.80 -8.24 -3.50
N ALA A 34 5.31 -9.45 -3.78
CA ALA A 34 5.09 -10.12 -5.06
C ALA A 34 3.60 -10.40 -5.31
N ARG A 35 2.88 -10.89 -4.29
CA ARG A 35 1.46 -11.21 -4.41
C ARG A 35 0.59 -9.97 -4.62
N ILE A 36 0.92 -8.87 -3.93
CA ILE A 36 0.31 -7.56 -4.19
C ILE A 36 0.54 -7.16 -5.65
N GLY A 37 1.77 -7.30 -6.15
CA GLY A 37 2.12 -6.99 -7.54
C GLY A 37 1.32 -7.80 -8.56
N GLU A 38 1.15 -9.11 -8.36
CA GLU A 38 0.35 -9.99 -9.23
C GLU A 38 -1.12 -9.56 -9.26
N ILE A 39 -1.74 -9.39 -8.09
CA ILE A 39 -3.16 -9.00 -7.97
C ILE A 39 -3.41 -7.65 -8.66
N LEU A 40 -2.50 -6.70 -8.46
CA LEU A 40 -2.60 -5.38 -9.09
C LEU A 40 -2.36 -5.46 -10.61
N GLY A 41 -1.41 -6.28 -11.06
CA GLY A 41 -1.13 -6.49 -12.49
C GLY A 41 -2.34 -7.02 -13.25
N GLU A 42 -3.07 -7.98 -12.67
CA GLU A 42 -4.30 -8.53 -13.26
C GLU A 42 -5.44 -7.49 -13.31
N ARG A 43 -5.57 -6.65 -12.27
CA ARG A 43 -6.62 -5.61 -12.18
C ARG A 43 -6.40 -4.42 -13.09
N VAL A 44 -5.18 -4.21 -13.59
CA VAL A 44 -4.84 -3.14 -14.54
C VAL A 44 -5.34 -3.44 -15.98
N GLY A 45 -5.94 -4.62 -16.21
CA GLY A 45 -6.58 -4.97 -17.48
C GLY A 45 -7.74 -4.04 -17.87
N SER A 46 -7.54 -3.31 -18.98
CA SER A 46 -8.53 -2.54 -19.77
C SER A 46 -8.93 -1.11 -19.38
N ALA A 47 -8.25 -0.46 -18.43
CA ALA A 47 -8.55 0.94 -18.08
C ALA A 47 -7.56 1.95 -18.71
N GLY A 48 -8.09 3.07 -19.23
CA GLY A 48 -7.38 4.07 -20.04
C GLY A 48 -6.25 4.85 -19.34
N ALA A 49 -5.65 5.80 -20.06
CA ALA A 49 -4.44 6.53 -19.63
C ALA A 49 -4.56 7.23 -18.26
N LEU A 50 -5.74 7.75 -17.91
CA LEU A 50 -6.00 8.40 -16.62
C LEU A 50 -5.91 7.43 -15.44
N VAL A 51 -6.41 6.19 -15.62
CA VAL A 51 -6.34 5.14 -14.60
C VAL A 51 -4.90 4.69 -14.38
N ARG A 52 -4.09 4.63 -15.46
CA ARG A 52 -2.65 4.34 -15.35
C ARG A 52 -1.89 5.41 -14.56
N GLU A 53 -2.22 6.69 -14.75
CA GLU A 53 -1.55 7.77 -14.02
C GLU A 53 -1.93 7.76 -12.52
N ARG A 54 -3.22 7.61 -12.20
CA ARG A 54 -3.67 7.47 -10.81
C ARG A 54 -3.02 6.26 -10.14
N HIS A 55 -2.90 5.14 -10.86
CA HIS A 55 -2.23 3.96 -10.35
C HIS A 55 -0.73 4.17 -10.14
N ARG A 56 -0.07 4.85 -11.07
CA ARG A 56 1.34 5.20 -10.95
C ARG A 56 1.59 6.06 -9.71
N ILE A 57 0.74 7.06 -9.45
CA ILE A 57 0.83 7.91 -8.27
C ILE A 57 0.66 7.07 -6.99
N ALA A 58 -0.39 6.25 -6.91
CA ALA A 58 -0.64 5.36 -5.77
C ALA A 58 0.56 4.44 -5.45
N VAL A 59 1.12 3.77 -6.47
CA VAL A 59 2.29 2.90 -6.30
C VAL A 59 3.51 3.69 -5.85
N THR A 60 3.76 4.85 -6.45
CA THR A 60 4.93 5.68 -6.10
C THR A 60 4.85 6.19 -4.66
N THR A 61 3.66 6.62 -4.23
CA THR A 61 3.37 7.04 -2.85
C THR A 61 3.58 5.89 -1.86
N ALA A 62 3.10 4.69 -2.20
CA ALA A 62 3.28 3.51 -1.36
C ALA A 62 4.77 3.15 -1.21
N ILE A 63 5.55 3.19 -2.28
CA ILE A 63 7.00 2.94 -2.25
C ILE A 63 7.71 3.96 -1.35
N ALA A 64 7.38 5.24 -1.46
CA ALA A 64 7.96 6.28 -0.63
C ALA A 64 7.65 6.05 0.86
N ALA A 65 6.39 5.78 1.21
CA ALA A 65 5.99 5.49 2.57
C ALA A 65 6.66 4.22 3.14
N LEU A 66 6.84 3.17 2.32
CA LEU A 66 7.60 1.98 2.73
C LEU A 66 9.08 2.31 3.00
N ALA A 67 9.67 3.21 2.22
CA ALA A 67 11.05 3.66 2.45
C ALA A 67 11.18 4.42 3.78
N GLU A 68 10.25 5.32 4.09
CA GLU A 68 10.19 6.05 5.38
C GLU A 68 9.98 5.08 6.55
N SER A 69 9.06 4.12 6.42
CA SER A 69 8.85 3.08 7.44
C SER A 69 10.14 2.31 7.72
N ARG A 70 10.87 1.89 6.68
CA ARG A 70 12.17 1.22 6.83
C ARG A 70 13.19 2.10 7.53
N ALA A 71 13.24 3.38 7.20
CA ALA A 71 14.15 4.33 7.86
C ALA A 71 13.85 4.43 9.35
N GLU A 72 12.58 4.56 9.75
CA GLU A 72 12.17 4.64 11.16
C GLU A 72 12.45 3.36 11.97
N VAL A 73 12.40 2.19 11.34
CA VAL A 73 12.73 0.91 12.00
C VAL A 73 14.23 0.74 12.23
N VAL A 74 15.07 1.12 11.25
CA VAL A 74 16.53 0.91 11.29
C VAL A 74 17.26 1.91 12.19
N ARG A 75 16.57 2.98 12.63
CA ARG A 75 17.12 3.95 13.56
C ARG A 75 17.50 3.34 14.92
N PRO A 76 18.56 3.84 15.60
CA PRO A 76 18.95 3.38 16.94
C PRO A 76 17.85 3.57 17.99
N ASP A 77 17.04 4.62 17.84
CA ASP A 77 15.89 4.97 18.68
C ASP A 77 14.55 4.47 18.10
N SER A 78 14.58 3.34 17.36
CA SER A 78 13.50 2.74 16.58
C SER A 78 12.09 3.23 16.95
N ARG A 79 11.48 4.00 16.05
CA ARG A 79 10.18 4.66 16.28
C ARG A 79 9.06 3.84 15.67
N VAL A 80 8.79 2.69 16.29
CA VAL A 80 7.84 1.69 15.80
C VAL A 80 6.44 2.28 15.51
N GLU A 81 6.00 3.26 16.30
CA GLU A 81 4.72 3.95 16.08
C GLU A 81 4.70 4.74 14.76
N LEU A 82 5.78 5.43 14.41
CA LEU A 82 5.91 6.12 13.13
C LEU A 82 6.08 5.15 11.97
N ALA A 83 6.90 4.12 12.15
CA ALA A 83 7.04 3.08 11.15
C ALA A 83 5.70 2.43 10.81
N ALA A 84 4.85 2.20 11.81
CA ALA A 84 3.50 1.68 11.63
C ALA A 84 2.54 2.67 10.95
N GLU A 85 2.72 3.98 11.14
CA GLU A 85 1.93 5.00 10.42
C GLU A 85 2.33 5.07 8.95
N HIS A 86 3.62 5.03 8.64
CA HIS A 86 4.10 4.97 7.26
C HIS A 86 3.62 3.69 6.54
N LEU A 87 3.56 2.54 7.22
CA LEU A 87 2.94 1.33 6.68
C LEU A 87 1.45 1.51 6.39
N ARG A 88 0.70 2.15 7.30
CA ARG A 88 -0.72 2.49 7.09
C ARG A 88 -0.91 3.42 5.89
N GLN A 89 -0.03 4.40 5.72
CA GLN A 89 -0.03 5.29 4.56
C GLN A 89 0.23 4.53 3.26
N ALA A 90 1.17 3.57 3.25
CA ALA A 90 1.41 2.72 2.09
C ALA A 90 0.19 1.87 1.72
N ILE A 91 -0.49 1.27 2.71
CA ILE A 91 -1.71 0.49 2.51
C ILE A 91 -2.82 1.36 1.90
N ARG A 92 -3.09 2.54 2.47
CA ARG A 92 -4.11 3.47 1.96
C ARG A 92 -3.82 3.93 0.53
N ALA A 93 -2.56 4.16 0.19
CA ALA A 93 -2.18 4.50 -1.18
C ALA A 93 -2.48 3.35 -2.16
N LEU A 94 -2.29 2.09 -1.73
CA LEU A 94 -2.57 0.91 -2.55
C LEU A 94 -4.08 0.60 -2.65
N ASP A 95 -4.89 0.96 -1.65
CA ASP A 95 -6.36 0.79 -1.69
C ASP A 95 -6.99 1.48 -2.92
N ALA A 96 -6.41 2.60 -3.35
CA ALA A 96 -6.84 3.32 -4.55
C ALA A 96 -6.71 2.52 -5.86
N LEU A 97 -5.82 1.52 -5.88
CA LEU A 97 -5.64 0.61 -7.03
C LEU A 97 -6.72 -0.47 -7.09
N VAL A 98 -7.30 -0.82 -5.95
CA VAL A 98 -8.31 -1.87 -5.81
C VAL A 98 -9.74 -1.31 -5.96
N GLY A 99 -9.86 0.01 -6.13
CA GLY A 99 -11.15 0.70 -6.21
C GLY A 99 -11.75 1.03 -4.84
N ARG A 100 -10.99 0.85 -3.76
CA ARG A 100 -11.30 1.38 -2.42
C ARG A 100 -10.75 2.80 -2.35
N VAL A 101 -11.43 3.72 -3.03
CA VAL A 101 -11.15 5.16 -2.98
C VAL A 101 -12.30 5.79 -2.20
N ASP A 102 -12.00 6.54 -1.15
CA ASP A 102 -13.01 7.22 -0.35
C ASP A 102 -13.72 8.29 -1.20
N VAL A 103 -14.98 8.59 -0.88
CA VAL A 103 -15.81 9.55 -1.66
C VAL A 103 -15.17 10.94 -1.68
N ASP A 104 -14.38 11.27 -0.65
CA ASP A 104 -13.69 12.55 -0.52
C ASP A 104 -12.57 12.76 -1.56
N ASP A 105 -11.93 11.69 -2.05
CA ASP A 105 -10.87 11.79 -3.06
C ASP A 105 -11.44 12.11 -4.46
N LEU A 106 -12.69 11.72 -4.74
CA LEU A 106 -13.39 12.08 -5.98
C LEU A 106 -13.80 13.55 -6.02
N LEU A 107 -14.11 14.15 -4.86
CA LEU A 107 -14.51 15.56 -4.79
C LEU A 107 -13.32 16.49 -5.03
N GLY A 108 -12.13 16.14 -4.54
CA GLY A 108 -10.91 16.93 -4.76
C GLY A 108 -10.57 17.13 -6.24
N GLU A 109 -10.72 16.09 -7.07
CA GLU A 109 -10.44 16.15 -8.52
C GLU A 109 -11.53 16.88 -9.33
N ILE A 110 -12.80 16.73 -8.96
CA ILE A 110 -13.90 17.47 -9.60
C ILE A 110 -13.67 18.98 -9.42
N PHE A 111 -13.26 19.41 -8.23
CA PHE A 111 -13.03 20.82 -7.94
C PHE A 111 -11.66 21.36 -8.38
N ALA A 112 -10.65 20.50 -8.60
CA ALA A 112 -9.37 20.91 -9.16
C ALA A 112 -9.44 21.23 -10.67
N SER A 113 -10.45 20.72 -11.37
CA SER A 113 -10.67 20.96 -12.81
C SER A 113 -11.50 22.21 -13.14
N PHE A 114 -12.08 22.88 -12.13
CA PHE A 114 -12.64 24.22 -12.32
C PHE A 114 -11.48 25.21 -12.38
N CYS A 115 -11.11 25.59 -13.60
CA CYS A 115 -10.32 26.78 -13.84
C CYS A 115 -10.88 27.92 -12.98
N ILE A 116 -10.07 28.44 -12.05
CA ILE A 116 -10.21 29.81 -11.56
C ILE A 116 -9.98 30.68 -12.79
N GLY A 117 -11.09 30.98 -13.45
CA GLY A 117 -11.20 31.73 -14.68
C GLY A 117 -12.36 32.71 -14.59
N LYS A 118 -12.49 33.41 -13.46
CA LYS A 118 -12.87 34.81 -13.36
C LYS A 118 -12.58 35.35 -11.96
#